data_AF-A0A836GH31-F1
#
_entry.id   AF-A0A836GH31-F1
#
_cell.length_a   1.000
_cell.length_b   1.000
_cell.length_c   1.000
_cell.angle_alpha   90.00
_cell.angle_beta   90.00
_cell.angle_gamma   90.00
#
_symmetry.space_group_name_H-M   'P 1'
#
loop_
_entity.id
_entity.type
_entity.pdbx_description
1 polymer ?
#
loop_
_entity_poly.entity_id
_entity_poly.type
_entity_poly.pdbx_seq_one_letter_code
_entity_poly.pdbx_strand_id
1 'polypeptide(L)'
;MWRQSVRQLAFMSPLDLYALSQRSSFSSYTQYDDACALARSYQRCSPAEKLKYEERVEAINDEMERTCQAEAQLLMRENDEQHPCTKNLAFGRE
;
A
#
# COMPACT_ATOMS: atom_id res chain seq x y z
N MET A 1 -14.45 3.65 -6.72
CA MET A 1 -14.33 2.21 -6.38
C MET A 1 -12.91 1.69 -6.55
N TRP A 2 -12.31 1.74 -7.75
CA TRP A 2 -10.94 1.23 -8.00
C TRP A 2 -9.85 1.75 -7.05
N ARG A 3 -9.84 3.04 -6.69
CA ARG A 3 -8.86 3.60 -5.74
C ARG A 3 -8.89 2.93 -4.36
N GLN A 4 -10.07 2.60 -3.84
CA GLN A 4 -10.20 1.91 -2.54
C GLN A 4 -9.79 0.44 -2.64
N SER A 5 -10.14 -0.24 -3.74
CA SER A 5 -9.74 -1.63 -3.99
C SER A 5 -8.22 -1.78 -4.14
N VAL A 6 -7.56 -0.81 -4.79
CA VAL A 6 -6.08 -0.76 -4.90
C VAL A 6 -5.42 -0.49 -3.54
N ARG A 7 -6.04 0.34 -2.68
CA ARG A 7 -5.54 0.59 -1.32
C ARG A 7 -5.59 -0.67 -0.42
N GLN A 8 -6.61 -1.51 -0.56
CA GLN A 8 -6.69 -2.78 0.19
C GLN A 8 -5.73 -3.86 -0.35
N LEU A 9 -5.37 -3.79 -1.63
CA LEU A 9 -4.35 -4.65 -2.25
C LEU A 9 -2.91 -4.20 -1.98
N ALA A 10 -2.71 -3.05 -1.34
CA ALA A 10 -1.38 -2.46 -1.16
C ALA A 10 -0.59 -3.06 0.02
N PHE A 11 -1.29 -3.60 1.01
CA PHE A 11 -0.64 -4.24 2.15
C PHE A 11 -0.25 -5.66 1.78
N MET A 12 1.05 -5.92 1.79
CA MET A 12 1.60 -7.22 1.43
C MET A 12 1.98 -8.01 2.68
N SER A 13 1.95 -9.33 2.58
CA SER A 13 2.53 -10.22 3.60
C SER A 13 4.01 -10.49 3.31
N PRO A 14 4.79 -10.95 4.31
CA PRO A 14 6.18 -11.39 4.11
C PRO A 14 6.33 -12.45 3.02
N LEU A 15 5.33 -13.34 2.90
CA LEU A 15 5.28 -14.36 1.86
C LEU A 15 5.11 -13.74 0.46
N ASP A 16 4.31 -12.70 0.31
CA ASP A 16 4.11 -12.02 -0.97
C ASP A 16 5.41 -11.34 -1.43
N LEU A 17 6.11 -10.66 -0.51
CA LEU A 17 7.40 -10.06 -0.80
C LEU A 17 8.46 -11.11 -1.16
N TYR A 18 8.47 -12.25 -0.45
CA TYR A 18 9.32 -13.38 -0.80
C TYR A 18 9.00 -13.91 -2.20
N ALA A 19 7.73 -14.13 -2.52
CA ALA A 19 7.30 -14.61 -3.83
C ALA A 19 7.73 -13.64 -4.95
N LEU A 20 7.60 -12.34 -4.73
CA LEU A 20 8.09 -11.31 -5.66
C LEU A 20 9.61 -11.34 -5.84
N SER A 21 10.37 -11.51 -4.74
CA SER A 21 11.84 -11.60 -4.82
C SER A 21 12.28 -12.83 -5.62
N GLN A 22 11.63 -13.97 -5.38
CA GLN A 22 11.90 -15.20 -6.12
C GLN A 22 11.63 -14.99 -7.61
N ARG A 23 10.47 -14.45 -7.98
CA ARG A 23 10.11 -14.16 -9.39
C ARG A 23 11.10 -13.20 -10.07
N SER A 24 11.65 -12.22 -9.35
CA SER A 24 12.65 -11.29 -9.90
C SER A 24 14.01 -11.93 -10.19
N SER A 25 14.31 -13.08 -9.58
CA SER A 25 15.58 -13.80 -9.75
C SER A 25 15.59 -14.78 -10.93
N PHE A 26 14.43 -15.07 -11.53
CA PHE A 26 14.31 -16.07 -12.59
C PHE A 26 14.27 -15.44 -13.98
N SER A 27 14.94 -16.11 -14.93
CA SER A 27 14.94 -15.74 -16.35
C SER A 27 13.69 -16.20 -17.12
N SER A 28 12.79 -16.96 -16.48
CA SER A 28 11.54 -17.46 -17.08
C SER A 28 10.37 -17.38 -16.11
N TYR A 29 9.26 -16.79 -16.56
CA TYR A 29 8.01 -16.67 -15.79
C TYR A 29 7.40 -18.02 -15.40
N THR A 30 7.73 -19.11 -16.09
CA THR A 30 7.11 -20.43 -15.91
C THR A 30 7.64 -21.25 -14.73
N GLN A 31 8.71 -20.81 -14.05
CA GLN A 31 9.41 -21.66 -13.06
C GLN A 31 8.73 -21.72 -11.68
N TYR A 32 7.81 -20.80 -11.35
CA TYR A 32 7.04 -20.83 -10.11
C TYR A 32 5.63 -20.22 -10.27
N ASP A 33 4.82 -20.81 -11.13
CA ASP A 33 3.36 -20.51 -11.17
C ASP A 33 2.59 -21.15 -9.99
N ASP A 34 3.21 -22.09 -9.25
CA ASP A 34 2.60 -22.72 -8.08
C ASP A 34 2.83 -21.87 -6.81
N ALA A 35 1.83 -21.04 -6.47
CA ALA A 35 1.80 -20.28 -5.22
C ALA A 35 1.98 -21.17 -3.96
N CYS A 36 1.52 -22.42 -3.99
CA CYS A 36 1.70 -23.34 -2.88
C CYS A 36 3.16 -23.79 -2.75
N ALA A 37 3.90 -23.90 -3.84
CA ALA A 37 5.33 -24.22 -3.81
C ALA A 37 6.14 -23.07 -3.19
N LEU A 38 5.82 -21.83 -3.52
CA LEU A 38 6.46 -20.64 -2.94
C LEU A 38 6.17 -20.52 -1.44
N ALA A 39 4.92 -20.77 -1.02
CA ALA A 39 4.55 -20.81 0.40
C ALA A 39 5.35 -21.87 1.18
N ARG A 40 5.47 -23.08 0.63
CA ARG A 40 6.28 -24.15 1.25
C ARG A 40 7.77 -23.79 1.29
N SER A 41 8.28 -23.11 0.27
CA SER A 41 9.68 -22.65 0.23
C SER A 41 9.94 -21.62 1.32
N TYR A 42 9.08 -20.61 1.44
CA TYR A 42 9.17 -19.61 2.50
C TYR A 42 9.12 -20.23 3.90
N GLN A 43 8.24 -21.21 4.11
CA GLN A 43 8.15 -21.94 5.39
C GLN A 43 9.46 -22.65 5.76
N ARG A 44 10.26 -23.07 4.78
CA ARG A 44 11.55 -23.74 4.98
C ARG A 44 12.74 -22.78 5.11
N CYS A 45 12.56 -21.48 4.84
CA CYS A 45 13.61 -20.48 5.04
C CYS A 45 14.08 -20.44 6.50
N SER A 46 15.34 -20.06 6.68
CA SER A 46 15.91 -19.87 8.01
C SER A 46 15.17 -18.76 8.77
N PRO A 47 15.16 -18.79 10.12
CA PRO A 47 14.52 -17.73 10.91
C PRO A 47 15.07 -16.33 10.59
N ALA A 48 16.39 -16.22 10.39
CA ALA A 48 17.03 -14.95 10.03
C ALA A 48 16.58 -14.42 8.66
N GLU A 49 16.30 -15.33 7.71
CA GLU A 49 15.81 -14.94 6.39
C GLU A 49 14.34 -14.53 6.43
N LYS A 50 13.50 -15.24 7.20
CA LYS A 50 12.10 -14.84 7.43
C LYS A 50 12.02 -13.46 8.08
N LEU A 51 12.83 -13.22 9.12
CA LEU A 51 12.88 -11.93 9.81
C LEU A 51 13.20 -10.78 8.84
N LYS A 52 14.14 -10.97 7.90
CA LYS A 52 14.44 -9.95 6.87
C LYS A 52 13.23 -9.60 6.01
N TYR A 53 12.39 -10.57 5.66
CA TYR A 53 11.18 -10.30 4.88
C TYR A 53 10.09 -9.68 5.74
N GLU A 54 9.96 -10.09 7.00
CA GLU A 54 9.04 -9.50 7.98
C GLU A 54 9.34 -8.02 8.21
N GLU A 55 10.58 -7.68 8.58
CA GLU A 55 11.01 -6.28 8.80
C GLU A 55 10.85 -5.41 7.55
N ARG A 56 11.15 -5.96 6.37
CA ARG A 56 11.00 -5.21 5.12
C ARG A 56 9.55 -4.97 4.76
N VAL A 57 8.68 -5.94 4.97
CA VAL A 57 7.24 -5.79 4.72
C VAL A 57 6.63 -4.79 5.69
N GLU A 58 7.01 -4.84 6.96
CA GLU A 58 6.58 -3.86 7.96
C GLU A 58 6.94 -2.44 7.52
N ALA A 59 8.20 -2.20 7.15
CA ALA A 59 8.63 -0.88 6.68
C ALA A 59 7.89 -0.39 5.42
N ILE A 60 7.60 -1.28 4.46
CA ILE A 60 6.84 -0.95 3.25
C ILE A 60 5.38 -0.61 3.61
N ASN A 61 4.76 -1.43 4.46
CA ASN A 61 3.38 -1.25 4.86
C ASN A 61 3.20 0.05 5.68
N ASP A 62 4.15 0.39 6.55
CA ASP A 62 4.17 1.64 7.30
C ASP A 62 4.26 2.87 6.37
N GLU A 63 5.12 2.81 5.36
CA GLU A 63 5.24 3.91 4.38
C GLU A 63 3.99 4.03 3.52
N MET A 64 3.40 2.91 3.13
CA MET A 64 2.12 2.88 2.44
C MET A 64 0.99 3.49 3.28
N GLU A 65 0.95 3.20 4.58
CA GLU A 65 -0.02 3.79 5.50
C GLU A 65 0.17 5.30 5.59
N ARG A 66 1.41 5.78 5.81
CA ARG A 66 1.73 7.22 5.82
C ARG A 66 1.28 7.91 4.53
N THR A 67 1.55 7.29 3.38
CA THR A 67 1.16 7.82 2.07
C THR A 67 -0.35 7.89 1.91
N CYS A 68 -1.07 6.85 2.35
CA CYS A 68 -2.53 6.83 2.32
C CYS A 68 -3.14 7.92 3.21
N GLN A 69 -2.56 8.15 4.39
CA GLN A 69 -2.99 9.22 5.30
C GLN A 69 -2.74 10.60 4.69
N ALA A 70 -1.56 10.82 4.09
CA ALA A 70 -1.23 12.07 3.41
C ALA A 70 -2.18 12.34 2.22
N GLU A 71 -2.46 11.34 1.38
CA GLU A 71 -3.41 11.49 0.27
C GLU A 71 -4.82 11.82 0.79
N ALA A 72 -5.25 11.19 1.89
CA ALA A 72 -6.55 11.50 2.51
C ALA A 72 -6.63 12.96 3.00
N GLN A 73 -5.57 13.48 3.62
CA GLN A 73 -5.51 14.88 4.06
C GLN A 73 -5.55 15.87 2.90
N LEU A 74 -4.81 15.58 1.81
CA LEU A 74 -4.82 16.42 0.61
C LEU A 74 -6.21 16.46 -0.04
N LEU A 75 -6.88 15.31 -0.15
CA LEU A 75 -8.24 15.22 -0.70
C LEU A 75 -9.26 15.98 0.17
N MET A 76 -9.12 15.97 1.50
CA MET A 76 -10.01 16.77 2.36
C MET A 76 -9.81 18.27 2.13
N ARG A 77 -8.55 18.72 1.99
CA ARG A 77 -8.22 20.12 1.73
C ARG A 77 -8.70 20.60 0.36
N GLU A 78 -8.61 19.78 -0.68
CA GLU A 78 -9.16 20.10 -2.00
C GLU A 78 -10.68 20.31 -1.93
N ASN A 79 -11.40 19.51 -1.15
CA ASN A 79 -12.85 19.68 -0.94
C ASN A 79 -13.18 20.98 -0.16
N ASP A 80 -12.34 21.39 0.79
CA ASP A 80 -12.50 22.64 1.53
C ASP A 80 -12.23 23.87 0.65
N GLU A 81 -11.22 23.82 -0.23
CA GLU A 81 -10.89 24.92 -1.16
C GLU A 81 -11.88 25.02 -2.34
N GLN A 82 -12.66 23.96 -2.63
CA GLN A 82 -13.74 23.98 -3.62
C GLN A 82 -15.06 24.59 -3.09
N HIS A 83 -15.11 25.00 -1.81
CA HIS A 83 -16.24 25.73 -1.23
C HIS A 83 -15.83 27.14 -0.72
N PRO A 84 -15.46 28.09 -1.59
CA PRO A 84 -15.56 29.49 -1.25
C PRO A 84 -17.04 29.95 -1.38
N CYS A 85 -17.96 29.35 -0.61
CA CYS A 85 -19.34 29.79 -0.60
C CYS A 85 -19.53 30.94 0.40
N THR A 86 -19.18 32.14 -0.10
CA THR A 86 -19.84 33.43 0.14
C THR A 86 -20.52 33.63 1.50
N LYS A 87 -19.75 34.03 2.52
CA LYS A 87 -20.31 34.91 3.55
C LYS A 87 -20.25 36.34 3.04
N ASN A 88 -21.20 36.69 2.19
CA ASN A 88 -21.44 38.08 1.82
C ASN A 88 -21.68 38.87 3.11
N LEU A 89 -20.87 39.93 3.26
CA LEU A 89 -21.10 41.02 4.18
C LEU A 89 -22.56 41.48 4.07
N ALA A 90 -23.35 41.25 5.11
CA ALA A 90 -24.57 42.02 5.33
C ALA A 90 -24.17 43.42 5.80
N PHE A 91 -23.69 44.24 4.87
CA PHE A 91 -23.64 45.68 5.02
C PHE A 91 -24.92 46.25 4.39
N GLY A 92 -25.75 46.89 5.20
CA GLY A 92 -26.81 47.79 4.75
C GLY A 92 -28.16 47.14 4.46
N ARG A 93 -29.07 47.24 5.44
CA ARG A 93 -30.43 47.74 5.18
C ARG A 93 -30.81 48.68 6.33
N GLU A 94 -30.88 49.95 5.95
CA GLU A 94 -31.81 51.01 6.35
C GLU A 94 -32.32 51.04 7.79
#